data_AF-A0A952RUS0-F1
#
_entry.id   AF-A0A952RUS0-F1
#
_cell.length_a   1.000
_cell.length_b   1.000
_cell.length_c   1.000
_cell.angle_alpha   90.00
_cell.angle_beta   90.00
_cell.angle_gamma   90.00
#
_symmetry.space_group_name_H-M   'P 1'
#
loop_
_entity.id
_entity.type
_entity.pdbx_description
1 polymer ?
#
loop_
_entity_poly.entity_id
_entity_poly.type
_entity_poly.pdbx_seq_one_letter_code
_entity_poly.pdbx_strand_id
1 'polypeptide(L)' 'MLRPMPAKVDRAFARMVCVKRIVTGSLSIASGVALIFGLVGHGSAPPLAALALLILLGGGAWTLRDGLRLRRELQRG' A
#
# COMPACT_ATOMS: atom_id res chain seq x y z
N MET A 1 16.59 -15.68 2.81
CA MET A 1 17.28 -15.31 4.05
C MET A 1 17.13 -13.80 4.22
N LEU A 2 16.40 -13.30 5.22
CA LEU A 2 16.19 -11.86 5.45
C LEU A 2 17.13 -11.38 6.55
N ARG A 3 17.91 -10.32 6.29
CA ARG A 3 18.84 -9.75 7.28
C ARG A 3 18.08 -9.06 8.41
N PRO A 4 18.53 -9.20 9.68
CA PRO A 4 17.98 -8.44 10.80
C PRO A 4 18.21 -6.93 10.61
N MET A 5 17.35 -6.09 11.20
CA MET A 5 17.45 -4.64 11.07
C MET A 5 18.79 -4.13 11.61
N PRO A 6 19.46 -3.18 10.90
CA PRO A 6 20.70 -2.61 11.39
C PRO A 6 20.45 -1.91 12.74
N ALA A 7 21.35 -2.11 13.71
CA ALA A 7 21.27 -1.52 15.05
C ALA A 7 21.19 0.03 15.07
N LYS A 8 21.45 0.68 13.93
CA LYS A 8 21.41 2.13 13.74
C LYS A 8 20.03 2.70 13.35
N VAL A 9 19.03 1.85 13.10
CA VAL A 9 17.68 2.30 12.70
C VAL A 9 16.80 2.43 13.94
N ASP A 10 16.26 3.63 14.16
CA ASP A 10 15.27 3.86 15.21
C ASP A 10 14.00 3.02 14.95
N ARG A 11 13.70 2.12 15.88
CA ARG A 11 12.52 1.24 15.82
C ARG A 11 11.22 2.02 15.83
N ALA A 12 11.16 3.17 16.50
CA ALA A 12 9.98 4.03 16.52
C ALA A 12 9.71 4.62 15.13
N PHE A 13 10.77 5.11 14.47
CA PHE A 13 10.66 5.60 13.09
C PHE A 13 10.26 4.49 12.12
N ALA A 14 10.87 3.30 12.24
CA ALA A 14 10.51 2.15 11.40
C ALA A 14 9.05 1.70 11.60
N ARG A 15 8.54 1.74 12.84
CA ARG A 15 7.12 1.50 13.13
C ARG A 15 6.21 2.56 12.49
N MET A 16 6.58 3.83 12.57
CA MET A 16 5.82 4.91 11.92
C MET A 16 5.75 4.70 10.40
N VAL A 17 6.88 4.40 9.75
CA VAL A 17 6.93 4.12 8.30
C VAL A 17 6.10 2.89 7.95
N CYS A 18 6.16 1.84 8.77
CA CYS A 18 5.35 0.63 8.60
C CYS A 18 3.85 0.95 8.62
N VAL A 19 3.38 1.67 9.64
CA VAL A 19 1.96 2.06 9.77
C VAL A 19 1.56 2.94 8.59
N LYS A 20 2.37 3.94 8.23
CA LYS A 20 2.11 4.81 7.07
C LYS A 20 1.93 3.99 5.80
N ARG A 21 2.83 3.04 5.51
CA ARG A 21 2.75 2.18 4.31
C ARG A 21 1.49 1.32 4.30
N ILE A 22 1.13 0.72 5.43
CA ILE A 22 -0.09 -0.08 5.54
C ILE A 22 -1.32 0.81 5.29
N VAL A 23 -1.42 1.95 5.96
CA VAL A 23 -2.55 2.88 5.83
C VAL A 23 -2.65 3.41 4.39
N THR A 24 -1.56 3.89 3.80
CA THR A 24 -1.55 4.38 2.41
C THR A 24 -1.92 3.28 1.43
N GLY A 25 -1.37 2.07 1.58
CA GLY A 25 -1.70 0.94 0.72
C GLY A 25 -3.18 0.55 0.80
N SER A 26 -3.72 0.44 2.02
CA SER A 26 -5.14 0.13 2.25
C SER A 26 -6.07 1.21 1.71
N LEU A 27 -5.77 2.49 1.97
CA LEU A 27 -6.56 3.61 1.44
C LEU A 27 -6.52 3.65 -0.09
N SER A 28 -5.35 3.43 -0.67
CA SER A 28 -5.19 3.38 -2.13
C SER A 28 -6.04 2.27 -2.76
N ILE A 29 -6.06 1.07 -2.17
CA ILE A 29 -6.91 -0.02 -2.63
C ILE A 29 -8.39 0.34 -2.48
N ALA A 30 -8.80 0.86 -1.32
CA ALA A 30 -10.19 1.25 -1.07
C ALA A 30 -10.67 2.32 -2.06
N SER A 31 -9.85 3.33 -2.34
CA SER A 31 -10.12 4.35 -3.35
C SER A 31 -10.19 3.76 -4.75
N GLY A 32 -9.32 2.80 -5.08
CA GLY A 32 -9.36 2.07 -6.36
C GLY A 32 -10.67 1.30 -6.54
N VAL A 33 -11.13 0.62 -5.50
CA VAL A 33 -12.43 -0.09 -5.50
C VAL A 33 -13.59 0.90 -5.66
N ALA A 34 -13.58 2.01 -4.92
CA ALA A 34 -14.60 3.06 -5.05
C ALA A 34 -14.64 3.64 -6.47
N LEU A 35 -13.48 3.82 -7.10
CA LEU A 35 -13.37 4.28 -8.49
C LEU A 35 -14.02 3.30 -9.47
N ILE A 36 -13.82 1.98 -9.29
CA ILE A 36 -14.47 0.95 -10.13
C ILE A 36 -15.98 1.12 -10.07
N PHE A 37 -16.56 1.21 -8.86
CA PHE A 37 -18.00 1.39 -8.69
C PHE A 37 -18.50 2.67 -9.35
N GLY A 38 -17.76 3.77 -9.23
CA GLY A 38 -18.09 5.03 -9.89
C GLY A 38 -18.09 4.94 -11.42
N LEU A 39 -17.11 4.24 -11.99
CA LEU A 39 -16.99 4.05 -13.44
C LEU A 39 -18.06 3.13 -14.01
N VAL A 40 -18.36 2.03 -13.30
CA VAL A 40 -19.46 1.12 -13.67
C VAL A 40 -20.80 1.87 -13.69
N GLY A 41 -21.02 2.76 -12.71
CA GLY A 41 -22.21 3.61 -12.66
C GLY A 41 -22.30 4.66 -13.78
N HIS A 42 -21.16 5.16 -14.28
CA HIS A 42 -21.12 6.17 -15.35
C HIS A 42 -21.18 5.59 -16.77
N GLY A 43 -20.96 4.28 -16.95
CA GLY A 43 -21.10 3.59 -18.25
C GLY A 43 -19.97 3.87 -19.27
N SER A 44 -19.02 4.74 -18.95
CA SER A 44 -17.83 4.98 -19.77
C SER A 44 -16.58 5.03 -18.91
N ALA A 45 -15.53 4.31 -19.31
CA ALA A 45 -14.25 4.29 -18.64
C ALA A 45 -13.21 5.00 -19.51
N PRO A 46 -12.83 6.25 -19.20
CA PRO A 46 -11.77 6.93 -19.94
C PRO A 46 -10.44 6.17 -19.76
N PRO A 47 -9.49 6.25 -20.71
CA PRO A 47 -8.19 5.57 -20.61
C PRO A 47 -7.42 5.91 -19.32
N LEU A 48 -7.60 7.14 -18.81
CA LEU A 48 -7.09 7.61 -17.52
C LEU A 48 -7.59 6.79 -16.33
N ALA A 49 -8.79 6.22 -16.41
CA ALA A 49 -9.33 5.36 -15.37
C ALA A 49 -8.53 4.06 -15.23
N ALA A 50 -8.10 3.46 -16.34
CA ALA A 50 -7.28 2.25 -16.31
C ALA A 50 -5.92 2.51 -15.64
N LEU A 51 -5.30 3.67 -15.93
CA LEU A 51 -4.07 4.10 -15.26
C LEU A 51 -4.30 4.35 -13.76
N ALA A 52 -5.38 5.04 -13.41
CA ALA A 52 -5.75 5.28 -12.01
C ALA A 52 -5.97 3.97 -11.25
N LEU A 53 -6.62 2.97 -11.86
CA LEU A 53 -6.80 1.64 -11.26
C LEU A 53 -5.47 0.90 -11.07
N LEU A 54 -4.56 0.95 -12.05
CA LEU A 54 -3.22 0.37 -11.93
C LEU A 54 -2.43 0.99 -10.78
N ILE A 55 -2.47 2.32 -10.65
CA ILE A 55 -1.78 3.03 -9.56
C ILE A 55 -2.44 2.70 -8.21
N LEU A 56 -3.77 2.81 -8.13
CA LEU A 56 -4.50 2.68 -6.88
C LEU A 56 -4.50 1.25 -6.36
N LEU A 57 -4.82 0.27 -7.21
CA LEU A 57 -4.86 -1.14 -6.82
C LEU A 57 -3.48 -1.78 -6.86
N GLY A 58 -2.75 -1.66 -7.97
CA GLY A 58 -1.42 -2.25 -8.12
C GLY A 58 -0.39 -1.60 -7.19
N GLY A 59 -0.31 -0.27 -7.21
CA GLY A 59 0.56 0.49 -6.31
C GLY A 59 0.15 0.37 -4.84
N GLY A 60 -1.16 0.39 -4.56
CA GLY A 60 -1.71 0.18 -3.22
C GLY A 60 -1.39 -1.20 -2.65
N ALA A 61 -1.60 -2.26 -3.42
CA ALA A 61 -1.28 -3.64 -3.03
C ALA A 61 0.21 -3.85 -2.81
N TRP A 62 1.06 -3.27 -3.66
CA TRP A 62 2.51 -3.32 -3.47
C TRP A 62 2.93 -2.63 -2.17
N THR A 63 2.43 -1.41 -1.94
CA THR A 63 2.73 -0.62 -0.75
C THR A 63 2.27 -1.32 0.53
N LEU A 64 1.08 -1.93 0.50
CA LEU A 64 0.53 -2.71 1.60
C LEU A 64 1.38 -3.96 1.88
N ARG A 65 1.78 -4.70 0.84
CA ARG A 65 2.66 -5.88 0.96
C ARG A 65 3.99 -5.50 1.63
N ASP A 66 4.59 -4.40 1.21
CA ASP A 66 5.83 -3.89 1.78
C ASP A 66 5.65 -3.49 3.25
N GLY A 67 4.55 -2.79 3.57
CA GLY A 67 4.23 -2.41 4.95
C GLY A 67 4.04 -3.62 5.86
N LEU A 68 3.33 -4.65 5.38
CA LEU A 68 3.14 -5.91 6.10
C LEU A 68 4.44 -6.71 6.27
N ARG A 69 5.31 -6.70 5.25
CA ARG A 69 6.64 -7.31 5.36
C ARG A 69 7.48 -6.62 6.43
N LEU A 70 7.52 -5.29 6.41
CA LEU A 70 8.22 -4.49 7.42
C LEU A 70 7.67 -4.73 8.84
N ARG A 71 6.34 -4.89 8.97
CA ARG A 71 5.70 -5.24 10.25
C ARG A 71 6.21 -6.58 10.79
N ARG A 72 6.31 -7.59 9.93
CA ARG A 72 6.82 -8.92 10.32
C ARG A 72 8.29 -8.87 10.71
N GLU A 73 9.09 -8.04 10.04
CA GLU A 73 10.50 -7.83 10.40
C GLU A 73 10.63 -7.14 11.77
N LEU A 74 9.80 -6.13 12.04
CA LEU A 74 9.76 -5.43 13.34
C LEU A 74 9.25 -6.29 14.51
N GLN A 75 8.47 -7.34 14.23
CA GLN A 75 8.00 -8.28 15.26
C GLN A 75 9.02 -9.38 15.57
N ARG A 76 9.98 -9.62 14.68
CA ARG A 76 11.00 -10.68 14.81
C ARG A 76 12.31 -10.19 15.41
N GLY A 77 12.55 -8.88 15.44
CA GLY A 77 13.74 -8.25 16.04
C GLY A 77 13.40 -7.48 17.30
#